data_AF-A0A645AUM1-F1
#
_entry.id   AF-A0A645AUM1-F1
#
_cell.length_a   1.000
_cell.length_b   1.000
_cell.length_c   1.000
_cell.angle_alpha   90.00
_cell.angle_beta   90.00
_cell.angle_gamma   90.00
#
_symmetry.space_group_name_H-M   'P 1'
#
loop_
_entity.id
_entity.type
_entity.pdbx_description
1 polymer ?
#
loop_
_entity_poly.entity_id
_entity_poly.type
_entity_poly.pdbx_seq_one_letter_code
_entity_poly.pdbx_strand_id
1 'polypeptide(L)'
;MEKSISLLLGSNIPFEFRTTLVPGIHGLEDAPGIGDMIRGAPLYVLQRFRPGNTLDPAFAETSSLPAWFAEAFRERVLPFAKEVRIRG
;
A
#
# COMPACT_ATOMS: atom_id res chain seq x y z
N MET A 1 2.41 -16.99 -2.92
CA MET A 1 1.89 -15.68 -3.38
C MET A 1 2.41 -15.27 -4.75
N GLU A 2 3.63 -15.64 -5.12
CA GLU A 2 4.26 -15.23 -6.39
C GLU A 2 3.48 -15.65 -7.66
N LYS A 3 2.88 -16.85 -7.70
CA LYS A 3 2.16 -17.34 -8.89
C LYS A 3 1.00 -16.43 -9.34
N SER A 4 0.24 -15.87 -8.39
CA SER A 4 -0.90 -15.01 -8.71
C SER A 4 -0.47 -13.62 -9.19
N ILE A 5 0.67 -13.13 -8.70
CA ILE A 5 1.27 -11.84 -9.10
C ILE A 5 1.79 -11.92 -10.54
N SER A 6 2.54 -12.99 -10.86
CA SER A 6 3.08 -13.19 -12.22
C SER A 6 1.99 -13.39 -13.28
N LEU A 7 0.89 -14.06 -12.93
CA LEU A 7 -0.27 -14.24 -13.81
C LEU A 7 -0.91 -12.91 -14.21
N LEU A 8 -1.10 -12.00 -13.25
CA LEU A 8 -1.69 -10.69 -13.52
C LEU A 8 -0.76 -9.81 -14.34
N LEU A 9 0.53 -9.77 -14.01
CA LEU A 9 1.53 -8.97 -14.73
C LEU A 9 1.70 -9.38 -16.21
N GLY A 10 1.48 -10.66 -16.53
CA GLY A 10 1.49 -11.18 -17.91
C GLY A 10 0.14 -11.12 -18.63
N SER A 11 -0.93 -10.71 -17.95
CA SER A 11 -2.28 -10.61 -18.52
C SER A 11 -2.57 -9.18 -18.99
N ASN A 12 -3.44 -9.02 -19.98
CA ASN A 12 -3.91 -7.69 -20.42
C ASN A 12 -5.11 -7.18 -19.60
N ILE A 13 -5.31 -7.74 -18.40
CA ILE A 13 -6.43 -7.40 -17.52
C ILE A 13 -6.00 -6.23 -16.62
N PRO A 14 -6.79 -5.15 -16.51
CA PRO A 14 -6.52 -4.10 -15.55
C PRO A 14 -6.57 -4.63 -14.11
N PHE A 15 -5.52 -4.38 -13.31
CA PHE A 15 -5.48 -4.73 -11.90
C PHE A 15 -4.80 -3.63 -11.08
N GLU A 16 -5.07 -3.61 -9.78
CA GLU A 16 -4.37 -2.76 -8.82
C GLU A 16 -3.77 -3.61 -7.71
N PHE A 17 -2.58 -3.25 -7.23
CA PHE A 17 -2.12 -3.68 -5.92
C PHE A 17 -2.57 -2.68 -4.87
N ARG A 18 -2.82 -3.16 -3.65
CA ARG A 18 -3.23 -2.30 -2.55
C ARG A 18 -2.54 -2.70 -1.26
N THR A 19 -2.10 -1.68 -0.51
CA THR A 19 -1.59 -1.83 0.85
C THR A 19 -2.34 -0.90 1.78
N THR A 20 -2.81 -1.44 2.91
CA THR A 20 -3.41 -0.64 3.97
C THR A 20 -2.31 -0.21 4.94
N LEU A 21 -2.02 1.09 4.97
CA LEU A 21 -1.03 1.68 5.86
C LEU A 21 -1.61 1.80 7.27
N VAL A 22 -1.18 0.91 8.16
CA VAL A 22 -1.56 0.88 9.57
C VAL A 22 -0.41 1.42 10.43
N PRO A 23 -0.65 2.40 11.32
CA PRO A 23 0.36 2.91 12.24
C PRO A 23 0.97 1.79 13.08
N GLY A 24 2.31 1.79 13.23
CA GLY A 24 3.03 0.80 14.04
C GLY A 24 3.26 -0.56 13.38
N ILE A 25 2.65 -0.85 12.23
CA ILE A 25 2.91 -2.07 11.43
C ILE A 25 3.86 -1.78 10.27
N HIS A 26 3.73 -0.60 9.66
CA HIS A 26 4.57 -0.20 8.53
C HIS A 26 5.43 1.00 8.91
N GLY A 27 6.72 0.90 8.63
CA GLY A 27 7.67 2.00 8.60
C GLY A 27 7.88 2.52 7.17
N LEU A 28 8.57 3.65 7.03
CA LEU A 28 8.97 4.17 5.70
C LEU A 28 10.08 3.33 5.07
N GLU A 29 10.83 2.61 5.90
CA GLU A 29 11.87 1.65 5.56
C GLU A 29 11.33 0.40 4.86
N ASP A 30 10.05 0.06 5.04
CA ASP A 30 9.41 -1.09 4.37
C ASP A 30 9.05 -0.78 2.91
N ALA A 31 8.98 0.51 2.55
CA ALA A 31 8.53 0.95 1.24
C ALA A 31 9.35 0.36 0.07
N PRO A 32 10.70 0.32 0.10
CA PRO A 32 11.48 -0.29 -0.97
C PRO A 32 11.21 -1.78 -1.14
N GLY A 33 11.12 -2.53 -0.03
CA GLY A 33 10.86 -3.97 -0.06
C GLY A 33 9.49 -4.30 -0.64
N ILE A 34 8.47 -3.56 -0.22
CA ILE A 34 7.12 -3.69 -0.80
C ILE A 34 7.10 -3.25 -2.26
N GLY A 35 7.80 -2.17 -2.60
CA GLY A 35 7.94 -1.66 -3.95
C GLY A 35 8.54 -2.70 -4.90
N ASP A 36 9.59 -3.41 -4.47
CA ASP A 36 10.23 -4.46 -5.26
C ASP A 36 9.26 -5.62 -5.57
N MET A 37 8.40 -5.99 -4.62
CA MET A 37 7.42 -7.07 -4.83
C MET A 37 6.38 -6.74 -5.91
N ILE A 38 6.06 -5.46 -6.09
CA ILE A 38 5.04 -4.99 -7.03
C ILE A 38 5.63 -4.30 -8.26
N ARG A 39 6.95 -4.41 -8.47
CA ARG A 39 7.66 -3.68 -9.51
C ARG A 39 7.02 -3.91 -10.89
N GLY A 40 6.72 -2.81 -11.57
CA GLY A 40 6.07 -2.81 -12.89
C GLY A 40 4.54 -2.83 -12.83
N ALA A 41 3.94 -2.78 -11.65
CA ALA A 41 2.50 -2.68 -11.49
C ALA A 41 1.93 -1.45 -12.22
N PRO A 42 0.77 -1.59 -12.90
CA PRO A 42 0.12 -0.47 -13.56
C PRO A 42 -0.45 0.53 -12.56
N LEU A 43 -0.94 0.08 -11.40
CA LEU A 43 -1.47 0.92 -10.34
C LEU A 43 -1.19 0.31 -8.96
N TYR A 44 -0.70 1.14 -8.05
CA TYR A 44 -0.55 0.81 -6.64
C TYR A 44 -1.35 1.79 -5.76
N VAL A 45 -2.20 1.25 -4.89
CA VAL A 45 -3.08 2.04 -4.01
C VAL A 45 -2.61 1.92 -2.56
N LEU A 46 -2.24 3.04 -1.98
CA LEU A 46 -1.96 3.18 -0.56
C LEU A 46 -3.25 3.58 0.16
N GLN A 47 -3.87 2.62 0.84
CA GLN A 47 -5.08 2.85 1.60
C GLN A 47 -4.74 3.34 3.01
N ARG A 48 -5.26 4.49 3.42
CA ARG A 48 -5.10 4.95 4.81
C ARG A 48 -6.00 4.12 5.72
N PHE A 49 -5.46 3.69 6.85
CA PHE A 49 -6.26 3.04 7.88
C PHE A 49 -7.26 4.04 8.48
N ARG A 50 -8.55 3.64 8.54
CA ARG A 50 -9.62 4.40 9.19
C ARG A 50 -10.04 3.68 10.48
N PRO A 51 -9.72 4.22 11.68
CA PRO A 51 -10.24 3.70 12.92
C PRO A 51 -11.77 3.92 12.95
N GLY A 52 -12.55 2.83 13.10
CA GLY A 52 -14.02 2.87 13.07
C GLY A 52 -14.67 1.61 12.51
N ASN A 53 -14.02 0.92 11.56
CA ASN A 53 -14.39 -0.42 11.06
C ASN A 53 -13.28 -1.42 11.40
N THR A 54 -12.99 -1.56 12.69
CA THR A 54 -11.90 -2.41 13.20
C THR A 54 -12.44 -3.70 13.79
N LEU A 55 -11.87 -4.84 13.37
CA LEU A 55 -12.19 -6.17 13.92
C LEU A 55 -11.73 -6.34 15.37
N ASP A 56 -10.74 -5.55 15.80
CA ASP A 56 -10.18 -5.59 17.15
C ASP A 56 -10.29 -4.18 17.80
N PRO A 57 -10.93 -4.07 18.98
CA PRO A 57 -11.05 -2.81 19.74
C PRO A 57 -9.71 -2.13 20.06
N ALA A 58 -8.60 -2.87 20.13
CA ALA A 58 -7.27 -2.30 20.39
C ALA A 58 -6.81 -1.33 19.29
N PHE A 59 -7.35 -1.46 18.07
CA PHE A 59 -7.07 -0.55 16.96
C PHE A 59 -8.04 0.64 16.89
N ALA A 60 -9.05 0.70 17.76
CA ALA A 60 -9.94 1.85 17.86
C ALA A 60 -9.24 3.07 18.46
N GLU A 61 -8.22 2.86 19.29
CA GLU A 61 -7.38 3.93 19.89
C GLU A 61 -6.08 4.20 19.12
N THR A 62 -5.81 3.46 18.04
CA THR A 62 -4.62 3.72 17.22
C THR A 62 -4.79 5.06 16.50
N SER A 63 -3.96 6.04 16.87
CA SER A 63 -3.94 7.38 16.29
C SER A 63 -3.93 7.29 14.75
N SER A 64 -4.88 7.95 14.10
CA SER A 64 -5.00 8.01 12.64
C SER A 64 -3.64 8.19 11.97
N LEU A 65 -3.36 7.39 10.94
CA LEU A 65 -2.12 7.50 10.17
C LEU A 65 -1.95 8.96 9.69
N PRO A 66 -0.86 9.65 10.05
CA PRO A 66 -0.66 11.03 9.64
C PRO A 66 -0.66 11.15 8.11
N ALA A 67 -1.27 12.22 7.59
CA ALA A 67 -1.32 12.42 6.14
C ALA A 67 0.08 12.47 5.51
N TRP A 68 1.04 13.08 6.20
CA TRP A 68 2.44 13.15 5.76
C TRP A 68 3.08 11.77 5.59
N PHE A 69 2.68 10.78 6.38
CA PHE A 69 3.27 9.45 6.32
C PHE A 69 2.88 8.76 5.01
N ALA A 70 1.59 8.83 4.63
CA ALA A 70 1.10 8.25 3.39
C ALA A 70 1.78 8.88 2.16
N GLU A 71 1.98 10.20 2.18
CA GLU A 71 2.72 10.91 1.12
C GLU A 71 4.19 10.50 1.09
N ALA A 72 4.87 10.47 2.24
CA ALA A 72 6.26 10.05 2.33
C ALA A 72 6.47 8.60 1.86
N PHE A 73 5.50 7.72 2.13
CA PHE A 73 5.50 6.34 1.65
C PHE A 73 5.29 6.30 0.14
N ARG A 74 4.31 7.07 -0.38
CA ARG A 74 4.04 7.21 -1.82
C ARG A 74 5.29 7.59 -2.59
N GLU A 75 5.98 8.64 -2.18
CA GLU A 75 7.21 9.11 -2.86
C GLU A 75 8.29 8.02 -2.94
N ARG A 76 8.39 7.16 -1.93
CA ARG A 76 9.35 6.04 -1.92
C ARG A 76 8.97 4.89 -2.83
N VAL A 77 7.67 4.68 -3.08
CA VAL A 77 7.19 3.59 -3.95
C VAL A 77 6.88 4.03 -5.38
N LEU A 78 6.86 5.35 -5.66
CA LEU A 78 6.65 5.90 -7.01
C LEU A 78 7.56 5.28 -8.08
N PRO A 79 8.87 5.02 -7.83
CA PRO A 79 9.74 4.41 -8.84
C PRO A 79 9.39 2.97 -9.23
N PHE A 80 8.49 2.31 -8.49
CA PHE A 80 8.22 0.88 -8.64
C PHE A 80 6.92 0.58 -9.39
N ALA A 81 6.00 1.53 -9.49
CA ALA A 81 4.71 1.37 -10.18
C ALA A 81 4.48 2.52 -11.17
N LYS A 82 3.67 2.29 -12.21
CA LYS A 82 3.36 3.34 -13.20
C LYS A 82 2.54 4.48 -12.59
N GLU A 83 1.68 4.14 -11.63
CA GLU A 83 0.87 5.09 -10.90
C GLU A 83 0.75 4.67 -9.43
N VAL A 84 0.85 5.64 -8.52
CA VAL A 84 0.62 5.43 -7.09
C VAL A 84 -0.41 6.43 -6.58
N ARG A 85 -1.52 5.91 -6.04
CA ARG A 85 -2.62 6.72 -5.48
C ARG A 85 -2.74 6.49 -3.98
N ILE A 86 -3.02 7.55 -3.24
CA ILE A 86 -3.43 7.43 -1.84
C ILE A 86 -4.96 7.45 -1.81
N ARG A 87 -5.56 6.42 -1.20
CA ARG A 87 -7.01 6.33 -1.00
C ARG A 87 -7.29 6.45 0.49
N GLY A 88 -7.94 7.56 0.85
CA GLY A 88 -8.42 7.85 2.19
C GLY A 88 -9.82 7.35 2.33
#